data_AF-A0A1G0H0D6-F1
#
_entry.id   AF-A0A1G0H0D6-F1
#
_cell.length_a   1.000
_cell.length_b   1.000
_cell.length_c   1.000
_cell.angle_alpha   90.00
_cell.angle_beta   90.00
_cell.angle_gamma   90.00
#
_symmetry.space_group_name_H-M   'P 1'
#
loop_
_entity.id
_entity.type
_entity.pdbx_description
1 polymer ?
#
loop_
_entity_poly.entity_id
_entity_poly.type
_entity_poly.pdbx_seq_one_letter_code
_entity_poly.pdbx_strand_id
1 'polypeptide(L)'
;PIDQKTAQFKNKELTPWLFKCPSQIIRNAAVNWYVTFKRFIKGQCGKPKHKPKTDKGSIHLTRELFRFDRDTNGTLRLFIGTKTNNIGYLSFKAHRKFQIPNSIYIKKECGHYSVSFCYDNRENDHVWLTDAEHLDYLKNQTADYLNDHVIGIDRGVVVPAQSNDQSFDFTIGQKKNKAKAERYIKRLQRKLARQTHIASHRWVKTKKRIANHYAKCRHIRQDFCHQTSHALVESKAKVFIFEDLKVSVMIKVPKAKQDVNGRFISNKAKQKAGLNKAILDKGWHQLEAFTRYKAHQVNKVVFKVSASYTSQECANCSHIHPDNRKSQAHFQCGYCGHVDHADRNASLVIKKRAINLILDTGTVLSAKGVLTSADIGRGAKSQSNKSMLLSVSGNESSKKKRIAATKVAA
;
A
#
# COMPACT_ATOMS: atom_id res chain seq x y z
N PRO A 1 -41.68 9.91 -13.35
CA PRO A 1 -41.49 11.25 -13.95
C PRO A 1 -40.10 11.36 -14.61
N ILE A 2 -40.06 11.38 -15.95
CA ILE A 2 -38.84 11.64 -16.70
C ILE A 2 -38.56 13.14 -16.60
N ASP A 3 -37.63 13.54 -15.74
CA ASP A 3 -37.21 14.94 -15.61
C ASP A 3 -36.49 15.39 -16.89
N GLN A 4 -37.25 16.02 -17.80
CA GLN A 4 -36.76 16.49 -19.10
C GLN A 4 -35.89 17.75 -19.01
N LYS A 5 -35.75 18.39 -17.83
CA LYS A 5 -34.98 19.64 -17.66
C LYS A 5 -33.51 19.51 -18.07
N THR A 6 -32.98 18.29 -18.11
CA THR A 6 -31.57 18.03 -18.47
C THR A 6 -31.39 17.54 -19.91
N ALA A 7 -32.47 17.27 -20.66
CA ALA A 7 -32.39 16.79 -22.04
C ALA A 7 -31.74 17.82 -22.98
N GLN A 8 -31.93 19.11 -22.70
CA GLN A 8 -31.33 20.24 -23.42
C GLN A 8 -29.79 20.19 -23.45
N PHE A 9 -29.15 19.54 -22.47
CA PHE A 9 -27.70 19.40 -22.43
C PHE A 9 -27.18 18.33 -23.40
N LYS A 10 -28.04 17.49 -23.99
CA LYS A 10 -27.70 16.52 -25.03
C LYS A 10 -28.15 17.05 -26.40
N ASN A 11 -27.44 18.07 -26.88
CA ASN A 11 -27.72 18.76 -28.13
C ASN A 11 -26.69 18.41 -29.22
N LYS A 12 -27.15 18.26 -30.48
CA LYS A 12 -26.32 17.91 -31.65
C LYS A 12 -25.23 18.94 -31.95
N GLU A 13 -25.52 20.22 -31.74
CA GLU A 13 -24.66 21.36 -32.07
C GLU A 13 -23.82 21.79 -30.87
N LEU A 14 -24.45 22.02 -29.71
CA LEU A 14 -23.76 22.51 -28.51
C LEU A 14 -22.91 21.42 -27.83
N THR A 15 -23.32 20.16 -27.92
CA THR A 15 -22.65 19.03 -27.27
C THR A 15 -22.56 17.78 -28.17
N PRO A 16 -21.94 17.85 -29.35
CA PRO A 16 -21.97 16.75 -30.33
C PRO A 16 -21.40 15.44 -29.77
N TRP A 17 -20.39 15.53 -28.90
CA TRP A 17 -19.76 14.38 -28.25
C TRP A 17 -20.69 13.66 -27.26
N LEU A 18 -21.55 14.40 -26.56
CA LEU A 18 -22.52 13.84 -25.62
C LEU A 18 -23.73 13.30 -26.36
N PHE A 19 -24.11 13.95 -27.45
CA PHE A 19 -25.17 13.50 -28.34
C PHE A 19 -24.89 12.09 -28.90
N LYS A 20 -23.65 11.86 -29.37
CA LYS A 20 -23.17 10.55 -29.85
C LYS A 20 -23.04 9.47 -28.76
N CYS A 21 -23.12 9.85 -27.48
CA CYS A 21 -23.01 8.89 -26.39
C CYS A 21 -24.38 8.18 -26.16
N PRO A 22 -24.41 6.83 -26.07
CA PRO A 22 -25.61 6.08 -25.70
C PRO A 22 -26.19 6.59 -24.37
N SER A 23 -27.52 6.74 -24.31
CA SER A 23 -28.22 7.26 -23.12
C SER A 23 -27.99 6.40 -21.89
N GLN A 24 -27.86 5.08 -22.07
CA GLN A 24 -27.56 4.12 -21.02
C GLN A 24 -26.23 4.41 -20.32
N ILE A 25 -25.19 4.81 -21.08
CA ILE A 25 -23.88 5.14 -20.51
C ILE A 25 -23.96 6.42 -19.68
N ILE A 26 -24.69 7.43 -20.17
CA ILE A 26 -24.92 8.69 -19.45
C ILE A 26 -25.67 8.41 -18.14
N ARG A 27 -26.74 7.59 -18.20
CA ARG A 27 -27.49 7.14 -17.03
C ARG A 27 -26.59 6.44 -16.01
N ASN A 28 -25.78 5.48 -16.45
CA ASN A 28 -24.87 4.75 -15.57
C ASN A 28 -23.84 5.69 -14.90
N ALA A 29 -23.32 6.67 -15.64
CA ALA A 29 -22.42 7.67 -15.10
C ALA A 29 -23.10 8.56 -14.05
N ALA A 30 -24.34 8.99 -14.30
CA ALA A 30 -25.14 9.78 -13.35
C ALA A 30 -25.44 9.00 -12.07
N VAL A 31 -25.84 7.72 -12.17
CA VAL A 31 -26.06 6.83 -11.02
C VAL A 31 -24.77 6.66 -10.21
N ASN A 32 -23.65 6.39 -10.86
CA ASN A 32 -22.35 6.26 -10.18
C ASN A 32 -21.98 7.54 -9.41
N TRP A 33 -22.22 8.71 -10.00
CA TRP A 33 -22.00 9.99 -9.34
C TRP A 33 -22.93 10.17 -8.14
N TYR A 34 -24.23 9.92 -8.30
CA TYR A 34 -25.23 10.08 -7.24
C TYR A 34 -24.99 9.14 -6.06
N VAL A 35 -24.66 7.87 -6.32
CA VAL A 35 -24.27 6.90 -5.27
C VAL A 35 -23.03 7.38 -4.52
N THR A 36 -22.02 7.90 -5.23
CA THR A 36 -20.82 8.46 -4.59
C THR A 36 -21.16 9.70 -3.76
N PHE A 37 -22.04 10.56 -4.27
CA PHE A 37 -22.50 11.76 -3.56
C PHE A 37 -23.27 11.41 -2.28
N LYS A 38 -24.16 10.40 -2.32
CA LYS A 38 -24.82 9.86 -1.13
C LYS A 38 -23.83 9.34 -0.09
N ARG A 39 -22.79 8.60 -0.52
CA ARG A 39 -21.73 8.13 0.38
C ARG A 39 -20.93 9.28 0.99
N PHE A 40 -20.71 10.36 0.23
CA PHE A 40 -20.09 11.57 0.72
C PHE A 40 -20.94 12.26 1.80
N ILE A 41 -22.26 12.40 1.58
CA ILE A 41 -23.19 12.94 2.59
C ILE A 41 -23.13 12.10 3.88
N LYS A 42 -23.02 10.78 3.76
CA LYS A 42 -22.86 9.86 4.90
C LYS A 42 -21.45 9.85 5.53
N GLY A 43 -20.51 10.67 5.06
CA GLY A 43 -19.14 10.71 5.55
C GLY A 43 -18.27 9.48 5.21
N GLN A 44 -18.74 8.58 4.34
CA GLN A 44 -18.03 7.34 4.00
C GLN A 44 -16.92 7.54 2.96
N CYS A 45 -16.98 8.62 2.18
CA CYS A 45 -15.95 8.97 1.22
C CYS A 45 -15.80 10.49 1.09
N GLY A 46 -14.73 10.95 0.43
CA GLY A 46 -14.57 12.36 0.09
C GLY A 46 -15.55 12.84 -0.99
N LYS A 47 -15.66 14.16 -1.14
CA LYS A 47 -16.52 14.81 -2.15
C LYS A 47 -16.22 14.28 -3.57
N PRO A 48 -17.23 13.94 -4.38
CA PRO A 48 -17.04 13.58 -5.78
C PRO A 48 -16.28 14.68 -6.54
N LYS A 49 -15.30 14.29 -7.36
CA LYS A 49 -14.46 15.20 -8.13
C LYS A 49 -14.69 15.04 -9.62
N HIS A 50 -14.65 16.13 -10.36
CA HIS A 50 -14.63 16.09 -11.82
C HIS A 50 -13.37 15.38 -12.30
N LYS A 51 -13.54 14.44 -13.24
CA LYS A 51 -12.42 13.72 -13.86
C LYS A 51 -11.90 14.52 -15.05
N PRO A 52 -10.58 14.81 -15.13
CA PRO A 52 -10.01 15.43 -16.31
C PRO A 52 -10.10 14.47 -17.51
N LYS A 53 -10.22 15.01 -18.72
CA LYS A 53 -10.11 14.23 -19.96
C LYS A 53 -8.67 13.75 -20.10
N THR A 54 -8.43 12.46 -19.89
CA THR A 54 -7.11 11.85 -20.00
C THR A 54 -7.18 10.53 -20.76
N ASP A 55 -6.02 10.00 -21.16
CA ASP A 55 -5.93 8.66 -21.77
C ASP A 55 -6.29 7.53 -20.77
N LYS A 56 -6.47 7.85 -19.49
CA LYS A 56 -6.95 6.95 -18.46
C LYS A 56 -8.43 7.17 -18.23
N GLY A 57 -9.20 6.09 -18.27
CA GLY A 57 -10.64 6.16 -18.07
C GLY A 57 -11.26 4.79 -17.93
N SER A 58 -12.49 4.75 -17.43
CA SER A 58 -13.28 3.54 -17.39
C SER A 58 -14.74 3.86 -17.72
N ILE A 59 -15.40 2.93 -18.40
CA ILE A 59 -16.82 3.00 -18.74
C ILE A 59 -17.52 1.86 -18.01
N HIS A 60 -18.65 2.15 -17.38
CA HIS A 60 -19.51 1.18 -16.72
C HIS A 60 -20.66 0.78 -17.65
N LEU A 61 -20.69 -0.50 -18.05
CA LEU A 61 -21.70 -1.06 -18.94
C LEU A 61 -22.56 -2.08 -18.20
N THR A 62 -23.86 -1.97 -18.38
CA THR A 62 -24.91 -2.85 -17.87
C THR A 62 -25.28 -3.91 -18.92
N ARG A 63 -25.91 -5.02 -18.52
CA ARG A 63 -26.26 -6.17 -19.41
C ARG A 63 -26.94 -5.80 -20.73
N GLU A 64 -27.67 -4.69 -20.77
CA GLU A 64 -28.33 -4.19 -21.99
C GLU A 64 -27.35 -3.72 -23.10
N LEU A 65 -26.08 -3.49 -22.77
CA LEU A 65 -25.07 -2.93 -23.67
C LEU A 65 -23.96 -3.92 -24.05
N PHE A 66 -23.93 -5.10 -23.45
CA PHE A 66 -22.89 -6.09 -23.73
C PHE A 66 -23.41 -7.52 -23.64
N ARG A 67 -22.78 -8.41 -24.38
CA ARG A 67 -22.97 -9.86 -24.25
C ARG A 67 -21.69 -10.59 -24.60
N PHE A 68 -21.54 -11.78 -24.05
CA PHE A 68 -20.44 -12.68 -24.37
C PHE A 68 -20.98 -13.77 -25.29
N ASP A 69 -20.39 -13.90 -26.48
CA ASP A 69 -20.76 -14.93 -27.44
C ASP A 69 -19.50 -15.73 -27.84
N ARG A 70 -19.68 -16.91 -28.42
CA ARG A 70 -18.60 -17.68 -29.05
C ARG A 70 -18.73 -17.58 -30.57
N ASP A 71 -17.60 -17.44 -31.24
CA ASP A 71 -17.56 -17.57 -32.71
C ASP A 71 -17.71 -19.03 -33.13
N THR A 72 -17.86 -19.26 -34.44
CA THR A 72 -17.83 -20.58 -35.12
C THR A 72 -16.67 -21.47 -34.64
N ASN A 73 -15.50 -20.88 -34.41
CA ASN A 73 -14.31 -21.55 -33.87
C ASN A 73 -14.31 -21.74 -32.33
N GLY A 74 -15.45 -21.54 -31.65
CA GLY A 74 -15.59 -21.66 -30.20
C GLY A 74 -14.92 -20.55 -29.38
N THR A 75 -14.28 -19.57 -30.02
CA THR A 75 -13.54 -18.49 -29.37
C THR A 75 -14.48 -17.45 -28.76
N LEU A 76 -14.29 -17.16 -27.47
CA LEU A 76 -15.10 -16.19 -26.73
C LEU A 76 -14.83 -14.75 -27.19
N ARG A 77 -15.89 -13.98 -27.43
CA ARG A 77 -15.86 -12.58 -27.84
C ARG A 77 -16.81 -11.74 -27.00
N LEU A 78 -16.48 -10.46 -26.85
CA LEU A 78 -17.32 -9.49 -26.15
C LEU A 78 -17.99 -8.59 -27.18
N PHE A 79 -19.30 -8.69 -27.31
CA PHE A 79 -20.09 -7.72 -28.07
C PHE A 79 -20.38 -6.50 -27.22
N ILE A 80 -20.29 -5.30 -27.81
CA ILE A 80 -20.68 -4.05 -27.17
C ILE A 80 -21.55 -3.22 -28.11
N GLY A 81 -22.67 -2.76 -27.57
CA GLY A 81 -23.50 -1.77 -28.23
C GLY A 81 -24.96 -2.17 -28.29
N THR A 82 -25.72 -1.34 -29.00
CA THR A 82 -27.14 -1.54 -29.32
C THR A 82 -27.31 -1.56 -30.83
N LYS A 83 -28.54 -1.75 -31.32
CA LYS A 83 -28.87 -1.63 -32.75
C LYS A 83 -28.41 -0.30 -33.36
N THR A 84 -28.57 0.81 -32.62
CA THR A 84 -28.26 2.16 -33.09
C THR A 84 -26.84 2.61 -32.80
N ASN A 85 -26.22 2.13 -31.71
CA ASN A 85 -24.85 2.45 -31.34
C ASN A 85 -24.06 1.16 -31.18
N ASN A 86 -23.63 0.60 -32.31
CA ASN A 86 -22.98 -0.69 -32.36
C ASN A 86 -21.46 -0.54 -32.49
N ILE A 87 -20.71 -0.98 -31.47
CA ILE A 87 -19.24 -1.08 -31.55
C ILE A 87 -18.84 -2.43 -32.15
N GLY A 88 -19.68 -3.44 -32.01
CA GLY A 88 -19.48 -4.78 -32.54
C GLY A 88 -18.73 -5.69 -31.57
N TYR A 89 -18.12 -6.73 -32.14
CA TYR A 89 -17.37 -7.74 -31.40
C TYR A 89 -15.92 -7.30 -31.16
N LEU A 90 -15.50 -7.41 -29.90
CA LEU A 90 -14.13 -7.23 -29.47
C LEU A 90 -13.51 -8.57 -29.08
N SER A 91 -12.22 -8.72 -29.40
CA SER A 91 -11.42 -9.83 -28.89
C SER A 91 -11.40 -9.79 -27.36
N PHE A 92 -11.80 -10.88 -26.71
CA PHE A 92 -11.83 -10.97 -25.27
C PHE A 92 -11.06 -12.19 -24.79
N LYS A 93 -10.00 -11.96 -24.00
CA LYS A 93 -9.23 -13.02 -23.38
C LYS A 93 -9.65 -13.16 -21.92
N ALA A 94 -10.42 -14.20 -21.62
CA ALA A 94 -10.73 -14.55 -20.24
C ALA A 94 -9.48 -15.07 -19.53
N HIS A 95 -9.18 -14.55 -18.34
CA HIS A 95 -8.05 -15.02 -17.54
C HIS A 95 -8.41 -16.21 -16.64
N ARG A 96 -9.70 -16.40 -16.35
CA ARG A 96 -10.26 -17.46 -15.51
C ARG A 96 -11.65 -17.84 -16.03
N LYS A 97 -12.15 -19.01 -15.66
CA LYS A 97 -13.57 -19.35 -15.82
C LYS A 97 -14.41 -18.31 -15.06
N PHE A 98 -15.57 -17.95 -15.59
CA PHE A 98 -16.43 -16.92 -15.01
C PHE A 98 -17.89 -17.15 -15.38
N GLN A 99 -18.79 -16.63 -14.56
CA GLN A 99 -20.21 -16.54 -14.87
C GLN A 99 -20.54 -15.19 -15.48
N ILE A 100 -21.58 -15.13 -16.32
CA ILE A 100 -21.96 -13.90 -17.01
C ILE A 100 -22.35 -12.84 -15.98
N PRO A 101 -21.62 -11.71 -15.91
CA PRO A 101 -21.86 -10.69 -14.90
C PRO A 101 -23.06 -9.81 -15.26
N ASN A 102 -23.60 -9.11 -14.26
CA ASN A 102 -24.67 -8.12 -14.47
C ASN A 102 -24.16 -6.79 -15.03
N SER A 103 -22.87 -6.48 -14.80
CA SER A 103 -22.22 -5.31 -15.34
C SER A 103 -20.73 -5.56 -15.55
N ILE A 104 -20.14 -4.80 -16.47
CA ILE A 104 -18.71 -4.79 -16.74
C ILE A 104 -18.16 -3.37 -16.69
N TYR A 105 -16.89 -3.25 -16.32
CA TYR A 105 -16.11 -2.05 -16.47
C TYR A 105 -15.07 -2.25 -17.55
N ILE A 106 -15.07 -1.38 -18.56
CA ILE A 106 -14.01 -1.34 -19.57
C ILE A 106 -13.09 -0.19 -19.21
N LYS A 107 -11.87 -0.53 -18.82
CA LYS A 107 -10.85 0.44 -18.42
C LYS A 107 -9.78 0.54 -19.49
N LYS A 108 -9.39 1.77 -19.82
CA LYS A 108 -8.22 2.08 -20.65
C LYS A 108 -7.09 2.58 -19.77
N GLU A 109 -5.91 1.99 -19.93
CA GLU A 109 -4.68 2.48 -19.31
C GLU A 109 -3.49 2.28 -20.26
N CYS A 110 -2.84 3.39 -20.64
CA CYS A 110 -1.65 3.38 -21.51
C CYS A 110 -1.86 2.62 -22.82
N GLY A 111 -3.03 2.79 -23.45
CA GLY A 111 -3.43 2.09 -24.68
C GLY A 111 -3.85 0.63 -24.51
N HIS A 112 -3.83 0.08 -23.29
CA HIS A 112 -4.33 -1.25 -23.00
C HIS A 112 -5.77 -1.16 -22.48
N TYR A 113 -6.61 -2.07 -22.95
CA TYR A 113 -7.99 -2.19 -22.50
C TYR A 113 -8.13 -3.43 -21.63
N SER A 114 -8.76 -3.27 -20.48
CA SER A 114 -9.08 -4.37 -19.57
C SER A 114 -10.57 -4.36 -19.27
N VAL A 115 -11.17 -5.54 -19.24
CA VAL A 115 -12.55 -5.74 -18.84
C VAL A 115 -12.53 -6.33 -17.42
N SER A 116 -13.22 -5.70 -16.49
CA SER A 116 -13.32 -6.14 -15.09
C SER A 116 -14.78 -6.18 -14.66
N PHE A 117 -15.16 -7.21 -13.93
CA PHE A 117 -16.52 -7.42 -13.45
C PHE A 117 -16.53 -8.30 -12.21
N CYS A 118 -17.65 -8.30 -11.51
CA CYS A 118 -17.93 -9.20 -10.41
C CYS A 118 -19.10 -10.12 -10.79
N TYR A 119 -19.05 -11.36 -10.33
CA TYR A 119 -20.12 -12.34 -10.44
C TYR A 119 -20.16 -13.15 -9.15
N ASP A 120 -21.34 -13.64 -8.79
CA ASP A 120 -21.49 -14.48 -7.61
C ASP A 120 -20.95 -15.87 -7.93
N ASN A 121 -19.91 -16.28 -7.21
CA ASN A 121 -19.32 -17.60 -7.39
C ASN A 121 -19.96 -18.58 -6.40
N ARG A 122 -21.13 -19.13 -6.76
CA ARG A 122 -21.90 -20.08 -5.92
C ARG A 122 -21.21 -21.43 -5.69
N GLU A 123 -20.09 -21.70 -6.34
CA GLU A 123 -19.33 -22.95 -6.16
C GLU A 123 -18.53 -23.00 -4.84
N ASN A 124 -18.40 -21.87 -4.13
CA ASN A 124 -17.66 -21.78 -2.88
C ASN A 124 -18.53 -21.14 -1.78
N ASP A 125 -19.52 -21.87 -1.28
CA ASP A 125 -20.18 -21.57 0.01
C ASP A 125 -19.24 -21.87 1.20
N HIS A 126 -18.01 -21.38 1.11
CA HIS A 126 -17.08 -21.42 2.21
C HIS A 126 -17.56 -20.43 3.27
N VAL A 127 -17.83 -20.93 4.47
CA VAL A 127 -18.01 -20.08 5.64
C VAL A 127 -16.66 -19.42 5.94
N TRP A 128 -16.59 -18.12 5.68
CA TRP A 128 -15.43 -17.29 6.01
C TRP A 128 -15.58 -16.75 7.42
N LEU A 129 -14.59 -17.04 8.25
CA LEU A 129 -14.49 -16.46 9.59
C LEU A 129 -14.15 -14.97 9.47
N THR A 130 -14.85 -14.17 10.26
CA THR A 130 -14.52 -12.77 10.48
C THR A 130 -13.22 -12.63 11.27
N ASP A 131 -12.57 -11.47 11.17
CA ASP A 131 -11.35 -11.19 11.95
C ASP A 131 -11.60 -11.33 13.47
N ALA A 132 -12.83 -11.09 13.94
CA ALA A 132 -13.21 -11.21 15.36
C ALA A 132 -13.34 -12.68 15.79
N GLU A 133 -13.99 -13.52 14.98
CA GLU A 133 -14.10 -14.97 15.24
C GLU A 133 -12.72 -15.64 15.20
N HIS A 134 -11.86 -15.21 14.28
CA HIS A 134 -10.46 -15.64 14.27
C HIS A 134 -9.73 -15.28 15.56
N LEU A 135 -9.92 -14.05 16.08
CA LEU A 135 -9.29 -13.63 17.33
C LEU A 135 -9.82 -14.45 18.53
N ASP A 136 -11.13 -14.70 18.58
CA ASP A 136 -11.76 -15.48 19.64
C ASP A 136 -11.23 -16.93 19.67
N TYR A 137 -11.13 -17.57 18.51
CA TYR A 137 -10.49 -18.88 18.39
C TYR A 137 -9.05 -18.88 18.92
N LEU A 138 -8.26 -17.85 18.58
CA LEU A 138 -6.85 -17.74 18.94
C LEU A 138 -6.62 -17.44 20.43
N LYS A 139 -7.55 -16.72 21.08
CA LYS A 139 -7.52 -16.47 22.54
C LYS A 139 -7.56 -17.76 23.36
N ASN A 140 -8.19 -18.80 22.82
CA ASN A 140 -8.32 -20.12 23.45
C ASN A 140 -7.17 -21.09 23.09
N GLN A 141 -6.11 -20.63 22.40
CA GLN A 141 -4.96 -21.46 22.02
C GLN A 141 -3.79 -21.30 22.99
N THR A 142 -2.89 -22.29 23.01
CA THR A 142 -1.66 -22.24 23.82
C THR A 142 -0.60 -21.32 23.20
N ALA A 143 0.32 -20.84 24.03
CA ALA A 143 1.46 -20.03 23.55
C ALA A 143 2.30 -20.79 22.50
N ASP A 144 2.48 -22.10 22.66
CA ASP A 144 3.23 -22.93 21.71
C ASP A 144 2.52 -23.03 20.35
N TYR A 145 1.20 -23.26 20.36
CA TYR A 145 0.40 -23.23 19.13
C TYR A 145 0.56 -21.89 18.41
N LEU A 146 0.48 -20.77 19.13
CA LEU A 146 0.64 -19.44 18.55
C LEU A 146 2.06 -19.23 18.02
N ASN A 147 3.09 -19.74 18.70
CA ASN A 147 4.46 -19.66 18.21
C ASN A 147 4.64 -20.40 16.87
N ASP A 148 3.95 -21.50 16.64
CA ASP A 148 4.06 -22.25 15.39
C ASP A 148 3.24 -21.65 14.23
N HIS A 149 2.13 -20.97 14.55
CA HIS A 149 1.16 -20.54 13.54
C HIS A 149 1.13 -19.03 13.29
N VAL A 150 1.76 -18.22 14.14
CA VAL A 150 1.85 -16.75 13.99
C VAL A 150 3.20 -16.37 13.38
N ILE A 151 3.16 -15.55 12.32
CA ILE A 151 4.36 -14.93 11.75
C ILE A 151 4.25 -13.41 11.74
N GLY A 152 5.34 -12.75 12.15
CA GLY A 152 5.50 -11.30 12.09
C GLY A 152 6.17 -10.88 10.79
N ILE A 153 5.68 -9.80 10.18
CA ILE A 153 6.16 -9.29 8.90
C ILE A 153 6.65 -7.85 9.09
N ASP A 154 7.97 -7.70 9.15
CA ASP A 154 8.62 -6.40 9.11
C ASP A 154 8.66 -5.87 7.66
N ARG A 155 8.44 -4.56 7.48
CA ARG A 155 8.40 -3.93 6.15
C ARG A 155 9.47 -2.86 6.01
N GLY A 156 10.54 -3.18 5.28
CA GLY A 156 11.71 -2.32 5.11
C GLY A 156 11.79 -1.60 3.75
N VAL A 157 12.74 -0.65 3.65
CA VAL A 157 13.09 0.06 2.41
C VAL A 157 14.30 -0.54 1.69
N VAL A 158 15.10 -1.36 2.37
CA VAL A 158 16.16 -2.15 1.73
C VAL A 158 15.54 -3.45 1.24
N VAL A 159 15.19 -4.34 2.19
CA VAL A 159 14.38 -5.52 1.96
C VAL A 159 12.90 -5.15 2.15
N PRO A 160 12.03 -5.33 1.13
CA PRO A 160 10.63 -4.94 1.20
C PRO A 160 9.82 -5.60 2.32
N ALA A 161 10.09 -6.89 2.62
CA ALA A 161 9.48 -7.62 3.72
C ALA A 161 10.41 -8.70 4.30
N GLN A 162 10.43 -8.81 5.62
CA GLN A 162 11.13 -9.86 6.37
C GLN A 162 10.14 -10.59 7.28
N SER A 163 10.20 -11.92 7.31
CA SER A 163 9.38 -12.75 8.20
C SER A 163 10.19 -13.91 8.73
N ASN A 164 10.48 -13.92 10.04
CA ASN A 164 11.39 -14.88 10.67
C ASN A 164 12.70 -14.95 9.87
N ASP A 165 13.08 -16.14 9.41
CA ASP A 165 14.30 -16.38 8.63
C ASP A 165 14.16 -16.09 7.13
N GLN A 166 12.95 -15.75 6.65
CA GLN A 166 12.68 -15.53 5.23
C GLN A 166 12.66 -14.04 4.85
N SER A 167 13.53 -13.67 3.90
CA SER A 167 13.53 -12.35 3.26
C SER A 167 12.79 -12.37 1.93
N PHE A 168 11.91 -11.39 1.71
CA PHE A 168 11.20 -11.21 0.45
C PHE A 168 11.66 -9.93 -0.22
N ASP A 169 12.43 -10.08 -1.31
CA ASP A 169 12.96 -8.96 -2.09
C ASP A 169 12.68 -9.13 -3.58
N PHE A 170 12.77 -8.01 -4.30
CA PHE A 170 12.74 -8.00 -5.74
C PHE A 170 13.91 -8.80 -6.30
N THR A 171 13.65 -9.57 -7.36
CA THR A 171 14.72 -10.27 -8.07
C THR A 171 15.74 -9.29 -8.64
N ILE A 172 16.96 -9.78 -8.90
CA ILE A 172 18.02 -8.97 -9.53
C ILE A 172 17.52 -8.35 -10.84
N GLY A 173 16.78 -9.12 -11.65
CA GLY A 173 16.17 -8.65 -12.90
C GLY A 173 15.12 -7.56 -12.70
N GLN A 174 14.25 -7.70 -11.69
CA GLN A 174 13.26 -6.68 -11.34
C GLN A 174 13.93 -5.37 -10.89
N LYS A 175 14.96 -5.45 -10.02
CA LYS A 175 15.76 -4.30 -9.57
C LYS A 175 16.42 -3.57 -10.75
N LYS A 176 17.12 -4.31 -11.63
CA LYS A 176 17.74 -3.74 -12.84
C LYS A 176 16.71 -3.06 -13.75
N ASN A 177 15.54 -3.68 -13.94
CA ASN A 177 14.46 -3.14 -14.76
C ASN A 177 13.87 -1.84 -14.20
N LYS A 178 13.66 -1.76 -12.87
CA LYS A 178 13.19 -0.55 -12.19
C LYS A 178 14.22 0.57 -12.32
N ALA A 179 15.50 0.31 -12.00
CA ALA A 179 16.58 1.28 -12.13
C ALA A 179 16.73 1.79 -13.58
N LYS A 180 16.61 0.90 -14.58
CA LYS A 180 16.55 1.28 -15.99
C LYS A 180 15.36 2.20 -16.25
N ALA A 181 14.13 1.80 -15.90
CA ALA A 181 12.94 2.60 -16.12
C ALA A 181 13.05 4.01 -15.50
N GLU A 182 13.60 4.14 -14.29
CA GLU A 182 13.82 5.44 -13.64
C GLU A 182 14.77 6.35 -14.41
N ARG A 183 15.90 5.82 -14.92
CA ARG A 183 16.83 6.59 -15.77
C ARG A 183 16.13 7.10 -17.02
N TYR A 184 15.33 6.26 -17.67
CA TYR A 184 14.56 6.65 -18.85
C TYR A 184 13.49 7.69 -18.53
N ILE A 185 12.76 7.56 -17.42
CA ILE A 185 11.77 8.54 -16.97
C ILE A 185 12.43 9.90 -16.79
N LYS A 186 13.55 9.99 -16.07
CA LYS A 186 14.27 11.26 -15.83
C LYS A 186 14.70 11.91 -17.15
N ARG A 187 15.24 11.12 -18.08
CA ARG A 187 15.64 11.60 -19.41
C ARG A 187 14.44 12.11 -20.22
N LEU A 188 13.34 11.35 -20.23
CA LEU A 188 12.13 11.71 -20.96
C LEU A 188 11.43 12.92 -20.35
N GLN A 189 11.45 13.09 -19.02
CA GLN A 189 10.92 14.29 -18.35
C GLN A 189 11.71 15.54 -18.74
N ARG A 190 13.05 15.47 -18.78
CA ARG A 190 13.90 16.57 -19.28
C ARG A 190 13.60 16.90 -20.74
N LYS A 191 13.39 15.87 -21.58
CA LYS A 191 12.99 16.04 -22.98
C LYS A 191 11.62 16.70 -23.10
N LEU A 192 10.64 16.23 -22.33
CA LEU A 192 9.27 16.71 -22.33
C LEU A 192 9.21 18.20 -21.93
N ALA A 193 10.02 18.61 -20.95
CA ALA A 193 10.08 20.00 -20.49
C ALA A 193 10.55 21.00 -21.56
N ARG A 194 11.33 20.54 -22.55
CA ARG A 194 11.80 21.36 -23.68
C ARG A 194 10.90 21.30 -24.91
N GLN A 195 9.81 20.52 -24.87
CA GLN A 195 8.90 20.35 -26.00
C GLN A 195 7.72 21.31 -25.87
N THR A 196 7.29 21.88 -26.99
CA THR A 196 6.03 22.63 -27.09
C THR A 196 4.84 21.76 -26.68
N HIS A 197 4.01 22.30 -25.79
CA HIS A 197 2.89 21.58 -25.18
C HIS A 197 1.64 21.56 -26.09
N ILE A 198 1.40 22.63 -26.83
CA ILE A 198 0.19 22.82 -27.62
C ILE A 198 0.29 22.05 -28.93
N ALA A 199 -0.71 21.20 -29.21
CA ALA A 199 -0.87 20.43 -30.45
C ALA A 199 0.32 19.56 -30.91
N SER A 200 1.31 19.31 -30.04
CA SER A 200 2.53 18.59 -30.43
C SER A 200 2.40 17.07 -30.31
N HIS A 201 2.36 16.38 -31.45
CA HIS A 201 2.42 14.91 -31.49
C HIS A 201 3.68 14.35 -30.81
N ARG A 202 4.81 15.07 -30.88
CA ARG A 202 6.08 14.67 -30.23
C ARG A 202 5.95 14.72 -28.70
N TRP A 203 5.28 15.73 -28.16
CA TRP A 203 5.01 15.85 -26.73
C TRP A 203 4.11 14.73 -26.24
N VAL A 204 3.01 14.45 -26.96
CA VAL A 204 2.08 13.34 -26.64
C VAL A 204 2.80 11.99 -26.64
N LYS A 205 3.63 11.71 -27.67
CA LYS A 205 4.45 10.48 -27.74
C LYS A 205 5.39 10.35 -26.54
N THR A 206 6.05 11.44 -26.14
CA THR A 206 6.98 11.45 -25.00
C THR A 206 6.25 11.21 -23.68
N LYS A 207 5.09 11.84 -23.48
CA LYS A 207 4.21 11.61 -22.31
C LYS A 207 3.76 10.15 -22.23
N LYS A 208 3.35 9.54 -23.35
CA LYS A 208 2.98 8.12 -23.41
C LYS A 208 4.14 7.21 -23.01
N ARG A 209 5.37 7.49 -23.48
CA ARG A 209 6.56 6.72 -23.09
C ARG A 209 6.86 6.82 -21.59
N ILE A 210 6.73 8.01 -21.01
CA ILE A 210 6.87 8.21 -19.56
C ILE A 210 5.83 7.36 -18.81
N ALA A 211 4.56 7.42 -19.23
CA ALA A 211 3.48 6.64 -18.63
C ALA A 211 3.76 5.12 -18.69
N ASN A 212 4.26 4.61 -19.82
CA ASN A 212 4.63 3.21 -19.98
C ASN A 212 5.73 2.76 -19.01
N HIS A 213 6.76 3.60 -18.80
CA HIS A 213 7.82 3.28 -17.83
C HIS A 213 7.30 3.29 -16.38
N TYR A 214 6.43 4.24 -16.03
CA TYR A 214 5.76 4.22 -14.72
C TYR A 214 4.86 2.98 -14.55
N ALA A 215 4.12 2.59 -15.59
CA ALA A 215 3.30 1.38 -15.59
C ALA A 215 4.18 0.13 -15.39
N LYS A 216 5.33 0.05 -16.05
CA LYS A 216 6.31 -1.05 -15.85
C LYS A 216 6.76 -1.14 -14.39
N CYS A 217 7.16 -0.04 -13.75
CA CYS A 217 7.53 -0.05 -12.33
C CYS A 217 6.37 -0.47 -11.43
N ARG A 218 5.14 -0.01 -11.72
CA ARG A 218 3.94 -0.41 -11.00
C ARG A 218 3.67 -1.91 -11.14
N HIS A 219 3.76 -2.47 -12.34
CA HIS A 219 3.54 -3.90 -12.58
C HIS A 219 4.57 -4.76 -11.85
N ILE A 220 5.86 -4.38 -11.88
CA ILE A 220 6.90 -5.08 -11.11
C ILE A 220 6.57 -5.07 -9.61
N ARG A 221 6.13 -3.93 -9.07
CA ARG A 221 5.73 -3.84 -7.66
C ARG A 221 4.51 -4.70 -7.34
N GLN A 222 3.50 -4.70 -8.22
CA GLN A 222 2.31 -5.52 -8.04
C GLN A 222 2.60 -7.02 -8.12
N ASP A 223 3.42 -7.42 -9.09
CA ASP A 223 3.89 -8.79 -9.26
C ASP A 223 4.62 -9.28 -8.01
N PHE A 224 5.59 -8.49 -7.52
CA PHE A 224 6.27 -8.76 -6.24
C PHE A 224 5.28 -8.94 -5.08
N CYS A 225 4.34 -8.00 -4.90
CA CYS A 225 3.36 -8.10 -3.81
C CYS A 225 2.46 -9.35 -3.95
N HIS A 226 2.06 -9.71 -5.18
CA HIS A 226 1.24 -10.91 -5.40
C HIS A 226 2.04 -12.18 -5.13
N GLN A 227 3.28 -12.30 -5.61
CA GLN A 227 4.11 -13.48 -5.36
C GLN A 227 4.41 -13.63 -3.87
N THR A 228 4.82 -12.54 -3.22
CA THR A 228 5.12 -12.53 -1.78
C THR A 228 3.89 -12.88 -0.95
N SER A 229 2.74 -12.25 -1.22
CA SER A 229 1.53 -12.56 -0.45
C SER A 229 1.01 -13.97 -0.69
N HIS A 230 1.26 -14.54 -1.88
CA HIS A 230 0.95 -15.95 -2.14
C HIS A 230 1.86 -16.85 -1.30
N ALA A 231 3.18 -16.64 -1.35
CA ALA A 231 4.16 -17.43 -0.60
C ALA A 231 3.90 -17.39 0.92
N LEU A 232 3.53 -16.22 1.46
CA LEU A 232 3.13 -16.09 2.86
C LEU A 232 1.90 -16.95 3.16
N VAL A 233 0.85 -16.84 2.34
CA VAL A 233 -0.42 -17.57 2.58
C VAL A 233 -0.30 -19.07 2.37
N GLU A 234 0.58 -19.54 1.48
CA GLU A 234 0.86 -20.98 1.28
C GLU A 234 1.70 -21.60 2.41
N SER A 235 2.34 -20.78 3.25
CA SER A 235 3.10 -21.29 4.39
C SER A 235 2.18 -21.97 5.43
N LYS A 236 2.78 -22.71 6.37
CA LYS A 236 2.06 -23.34 7.49
C LYS A 236 1.37 -22.33 8.42
N ALA A 237 1.79 -21.06 8.40
CA ALA A 237 1.23 -20.02 9.25
C ALA A 237 -0.28 -19.83 9.00
N LYS A 238 -1.01 -19.53 10.07
CA LYS A 238 -2.45 -19.21 10.05
C LYS A 238 -2.73 -17.73 10.31
N VAL A 239 -1.78 -17.06 10.95
CA VAL A 239 -1.91 -15.67 11.39
C VAL A 239 -0.73 -14.85 10.89
N PHE A 240 -1.02 -13.77 10.15
CA PHE A 240 -0.01 -12.87 9.61
C PHE A 240 -0.09 -11.52 10.30
N ILE A 241 1.02 -11.08 10.90
CA ILE A 241 1.05 -9.83 11.67
C ILE A 241 1.86 -8.78 10.93
N PHE A 242 1.24 -7.64 10.61
CA PHE A 242 1.94 -6.46 10.12
C PHE A 242 2.01 -5.38 11.20
N GLU A 243 2.92 -4.43 11.05
CA GLU A 243 2.85 -3.19 11.83
C GLU A 243 1.73 -2.27 11.33
N ASP A 244 1.10 -1.48 12.20
CA ASP A 244 0.21 -0.38 11.80
C ASP A 244 1.02 0.86 11.39
N LEU A 245 1.72 0.75 10.24
CA LEU A 245 2.49 1.85 9.69
C LEU A 245 1.57 2.96 9.19
N LYS A 246 1.75 4.18 9.74
CA LYS A 246 1.08 5.39 9.26
C LYS A 246 1.75 5.93 8.00
N VAL A 247 1.74 5.14 6.91
CA VAL A 247 2.49 5.42 5.68
C VAL A 247 2.16 6.79 5.10
N SER A 248 0.89 7.21 5.12
CA SER A 248 0.46 8.54 4.65
C SER A 248 1.13 9.69 5.41
N VAL A 249 1.36 9.51 6.71
CA VAL A 249 2.08 10.45 7.56
C VAL A 249 3.58 10.36 7.28
N MET A 250 4.12 9.15 7.15
CA MET A 250 5.54 8.91 6.89
C MET A 250 6.00 9.54 5.57
N ILE A 251 5.18 9.54 4.53
CA ILE A 251 5.52 10.12 3.22
C ILE A 251 5.20 11.61 3.09
N LYS A 252 4.74 12.25 4.17
CA LYS A 252 4.41 13.68 4.15
C LYS A 252 5.68 14.49 3.90
N VAL A 253 5.57 15.46 3.00
CA VAL A 253 6.64 16.41 2.71
C VAL A 253 6.78 17.36 3.92
N PRO A 254 8.02 17.61 4.41
CA PRO A 254 8.23 18.52 5.52
C PRO A 254 7.84 19.94 5.10
N LYS A 255 7.20 20.68 6.01
CA LYS A 255 6.87 22.10 5.77
C LYS A 255 8.15 22.91 5.62
N ALA A 256 8.12 23.94 4.77
CA ALA A 256 9.21 24.89 4.67
C ALA A 256 9.48 25.52 6.05
N LYS A 257 10.75 25.73 6.40
CA LYS A 257 11.16 26.35 7.66
C LYS A 257 11.88 27.65 7.34
N GLN A 258 11.54 28.71 8.06
CA GLN A 258 12.24 29.99 8.01
C GLN A 258 13.02 30.21 9.31
N ASP A 259 14.08 30.99 9.23
CA ASP A 259 14.77 31.50 10.42
C ASP A 259 14.04 32.74 10.99
N VAL A 260 14.59 33.32 12.06
CA VAL A 260 14.07 34.54 12.70
C VAL A 260 14.03 35.75 11.77
N ASN A 261 14.82 35.73 10.68
CA ASN A 261 14.92 36.79 9.68
C ASN A 261 14.05 36.51 8.43
N GLY A 262 13.22 35.46 8.45
CA GLY A 262 12.34 35.09 7.34
C GLY A 262 13.02 34.31 6.19
N ARG A 263 14.30 33.98 6.29
CA ARG A 263 15.04 33.25 5.26
C ARG A 263 14.72 31.76 5.33
N PHE A 264 14.44 31.14 4.17
CA PHE A 264 14.24 29.69 4.11
C PHE A 264 15.51 28.91 4.44
N ILE A 265 15.41 28.03 5.43
CA ILE A 265 16.49 27.14 5.86
C ILE A 265 16.20 25.68 5.47
N SER A 266 17.26 24.88 5.41
CA SER A 266 17.15 23.45 5.05
C SER A 266 16.29 22.69 6.06
N ASN A 267 15.22 22.08 5.56
CA ASN A 267 14.32 21.21 6.32
C ASN A 267 14.49 19.73 5.97
N LYS A 268 15.63 19.36 5.36
CA LYS A 268 15.93 18.00 4.86
C LYS A 268 14.91 17.46 3.84
N ALA A 269 14.14 18.31 3.15
CA ALA A 269 13.12 17.88 2.18
C ALA A 269 13.67 16.97 1.07
N LYS A 270 14.89 17.21 0.58
CA LYS A 270 15.52 16.38 -0.47
C LYS A 270 15.81 14.96 0.00
N GLN A 271 16.39 14.82 1.21
CA GLN A 271 16.64 13.51 1.83
C GLN A 271 15.31 12.79 2.07
N LYS A 272 14.31 13.51 2.61
CA LYS A 272 12.97 12.98 2.84
C LYS A 272 12.28 12.55 1.54
N ALA A 273 12.41 13.28 0.45
CA ALA A 273 11.87 12.90 -0.85
C ALA A 273 12.49 11.59 -1.37
N GLY A 274 13.79 11.37 -1.14
CA GLY A 274 14.45 10.10 -1.44
C GLY A 274 13.85 8.94 -0.64
N LEU A 275 13.69 9.12 0.67
CA LEU A 275 13.06 8.13 1.56
C LEU A 275 11.60 7.86 1.16
N ASN A 276 10.80 8.90 0.90
CA ASN A 276 9.41 8.77 0.49
C ASN A 276 9.28 7.96 -0.81
N LYS A 277 10.18 8.23 -1.77
CA LYS A 277 10.26 7.45 -3.01
C LYS A 277 10.58 5.98 -2.72
N ALA A 278 11.57 5.71 -1.87
CA ALA A 278 11.93 4.35 -1.49
C ALA A 278 10.75 3.59 -0.87
N ILE A 279 10.05 4.20 0.10
CA ILE A 279 8.85 3.64 0.75
C ILE A 279 7.76 3.31 -0.30
N LEU A 280 7.42 4.28 -1.16
CA LEU A 280 6.39 4.10 -2.19
C LEU A 280 6.77 3.05 -3.24
N ASP A 281 8.06 2.83 -3.45
CA ASP A 281 8.55 1.86 -4.41
C ASP A 281 8.43 0.40 -3.92
N LYS A 282 8.31 0.18 -2.60
CA LYS A 282 8.19 -1.16 -2.00
C LYS A 282 6.77 -1.71 -1.94
N GLY A 283 5.75 -0.85 -1.90
CA GLY A 283 4.35 -1.29 -1.96
C GLY A 283 3.81 -1.90 -0.68
N TRP A 284 4.27 -1.44 0.49
CA TRP A 284 3.90 -1.96 1.81
C TRP A 284 2.39 -2.15 2.02
N HIS A 285 1.57 -1.18 1.63
CA HIS A 285 0.12 -1.28 1.74
C HIS A 285 -0.48 -2.31 0.75
N GLN A 286 0.10 -2.41 -0.45
CA GLN A 286 -0.36 -3.39 -1.44
C GLN A 286 -0.05 -4.81 -0.97
N LEU A 287 1.12 -5.04 -0.37
CA LEU A 287 1.48 -6.32 0.22
C LEU A 287 0.48 -6.73 1.31
N GLU A 288 0.23 -5.84 2.28
CA GLU A 288 -0.77 -6.10 3.35
C GLU A 288 -2.15 -6.41 2.78
N ALA A 289 -2.65 -5.57 1.86
CA ALA A 289 -3.96 -5.77 1.25
C ALA A 289 -4.03 -7.11 0.49
N PHE A 290 -2.95 -7.48 -0.20
CA PHE A 290 -2.89 -8.73 -0.95
C PHE A 290 -2.75 -9.96 -0.07
N THR A 291 -2.05 -9.86 1.05
CA THR A 291 -2.02 -10.93 2.05
C THR A 291 -3.39 -11.09 2.69
N ARG A 292 -4.07 -9.99 3.03
CA ARG A 292 -5.40 -10.03 3.67
C ARG A 292 -6.44 -10.75 2.83
N TYR A 293 -6.64 -10.36 1.58
CA TYR A 293 -7.68 -11.01 0.78
C TYR A 293 -7.36 -12.48 0.46
N LYS A 294 -6.07 -12.84 0.31
CA LYS A 294 -5.68 -14.24 0.05
C LYS A 294 -5.76 -15.10 1.30
N ALA A 295 -5.36 -14.58 2.44
CA ALA A 295 -5.49 -15.26 3.72
C ALA A 295 -6.97 -15.57 3.99
N HIS A 296 -7.85 -14.58 3.78
CA HIS A 296 -9.29 -14.74 3.93
C HIS A 296 -9.87 -15.81 2.99
N GLN A 297 -9.34 -15.96 1.77
CA GLN A 297 -9.78 -17.01 0.84
C GLN A 297 -9.50 -18.45 1.33
N VAL A 298 -8.62 -18.61 2.31
CA VAL A 298 -8.22 -19.91 2.88
C VAL A 298 -8.42 -19.97 4.40
N ASN A 299 -9.34 -19.16 4.95
CA ASN A 299 -9.65 -19.07 6.39
C ASN A 299 -8.40 -18.86 7.27
N LYS A 300 -7.54 -17.93 6.84
CA LYS A 300 -6.40 -17.40 7.60
C LYS A 300 -6.60 -15.90 7.82
N VAL A 301 -5.95 -15.35 8.84
CA VAL A 301 -6.21 -13.97 9.29
C VAL A 301 -4.98 -13.08 9.22
N VAL A 302 -5.21 -11.77 9.02
CA VAL A 302 -4.18 -10.74 9.06
C VAL A 302 -4.50 -9.71 10.13
N PHE A 303 -3.68 -9.66 11.18
CA PHE A 303 -3.76 -8.63 12.21
C PHE A 303 -2.62 -7.62 12.11
N LYS A 304 -2.73 -6.56 12.90
CA LYS A 304 -1.72 -5.53 13.04
C LYS A 304 -1.38 -5.23 14.49
N VAL A 305 -0.15 -4.80 14.72
CA VAL A 305 0.35 -4.31 16.02
C VAL A 305 0.96 -2.92 15.90
N SER A 306 1.17 -2.23 17.02
CA SER A 306 1.84 -0.92 17.03
C SER A 306 3.24 -1.01 16.42
N ALA A 307 3.55 -0.11 15.47
CA ALA A 307 4.87 0.04 14.86
C ALA A 307 5.91 0.72 15.78
N SER A 308 5.48 1.20 16.96
CA SER A 308 6.33 2.03 17.80
C SER A 308 7.47 1.21 18.39
N TYR A 309 8.71 1.67 18.19
CA TYR A 309 9.94 1.09 18.77
C TYR A 309 10.24 -0.37 18.37
N THR A 310 9.56 -0.96 17.38
CA THR A 310 9.79 -2.34 16.93
C THR A 310 11.23 -2.58 16.49
N SER A 311 11.84 -1.60 15.81
CA SER A 311 13.25 -1.66 15.41
C SER A 311 14.27 -1.45 16.54
N GLN A 312 13.83 -1.12 17.75
CA GLN A 312 14.67 -0.85 18.94
C GLN A 312 14.42 -1.86 20.06
N GLU A 313 13.32 -2.60 20.01
CA GLU A 313 12.99 -3.64 20.98
C GLU A 313 13.78 -4.91 20.69
N CYS A 314 14.28 -5.56 21.73
CA CYS A 314 14.90 -6.88 21.63
C CYS A 314 13.84 -8.00 21.62
N ALA A 315 13.86 -8.87 20.62
CA ALA A 315 12.94 -10.01 20.55
C ALA A 315 13.10 -10.97 21.75
N ASN A 316 14.33 -11.13 22.24
CA ASN A 316 14.65 -11.99 23.37
C ASN A 316 14.10 -11.43 24.70
N CYS A 317 14.57 -10.25 25.13
CA CYS A 317 14.27 -9.72 26.47
C CYS A 317 13.31 -8.51 26.49
N SER A 318 12.80 -8.05 25.34
CA SER A 318 11.91 -6.88 25.21
C SER A 318 12.47 -5.54 25.71
N HIS A 319 13.78 -5.46 25.99
CA HIS A 319 14.43 -4.18 26.28
C HIS A 319 14.40 -3.27 25.05
N ILE A 320 13.93 -2.03 25.23
CA ILE A 320 13.83 -1.01 24.18
C ILE A 320 14.89 0.04 24.44
N HIS A 321 15.82 0.18 23.49
CA HIS A 321 16.81 1.25 23.53
C HIS A 321 17.21 1.68 22.11
N PRO A 322 17.40 2.98 21.84
CA PRO A 322 17.86 3.46 20.53
C PRO A 322 19.16 2.79 20.06
N ASP A 323 20.08 2.53 20.99
CA ASP A 323 21.39 1.94 20.67
C ASP A 323 21.34 0.43 20.38
N ASN A 324 20.18 -0.22 20.53
CA ASN A 324 20.06 -1.63 20.19
C ASN A 324 20.23 -1.87 18.68
N ARG A 325 19.87 -0.87 17.85
CA ARG A 325 20.09 -0.91 16.41
C ARG A 325 21.41 -0.24 16.04
N LYS A 326 22.47 -1.05 15.88
CA LYS A 326 23.82 -0.55 15.55
C LYS A 326 23.96 -0.11 14.11
N SER A 327 23.29 -0.81 13.18
CA SER A 327 23.28 -0.45 11.77
C SER A 327 21.98 -0.85 11.09
N GLN A 328 21.92 -0.68 9.76
CA GLN A 328 20.75 -1.12 8.99
C GLN A 328 20.53 -2.64 9.12
N ALA A 329 21.60 -3.42 9.20
CA ALA A 329 21.58 -4.88 9.23
C ALA A 329 21.92 -5.47 10.60
N HIS A 330 22.60 -4.75 11.49
CA HIS A 330 23.09 -5.29 12.76
C HIS A 330 22.25 -4.78 13.95
N PHE A 331 21.73 -5.74 14.73
CA PHE A 331 21.08 -5.51 16.01
C PHE A 331 21.87 -6.17 17.13
N GLN A 332 22.08 -5.45 18.23
CA GLN A 332 22.71 -5.96 19.44
C GLN A 332 22.05 -5.33 20.66
N CYS A 333 21.39 -6.14 21.48
CA CYS A 333 20.75 -5.68 22.71
C CYS A 333 21.80 -5.30 23.76
N GLY A 334 21.75 -4.05 24.25
CA GLY A 334 22.65 -3.58 25.31
C GLY A 334 22.37 -4.18 26.69
N TYR A 335 21.22 -4.85 26.88
CA TYR A 335 20.82 -5.43 28.16
C TYR A 335 21.15 -6.93 28.27
N CYS A 336 20.66 -7.74 27.31
CA CYS A 336 20.85 -9.20 27.35
C CYS A 336 21.93 -9.73 26.39
N GLY A 337 22.63 -8.84 25.65
CA GLY A 337 23.69 -9.23 24.72
C GLY A 337 23.23 -9.91 23.43
N HIS A 338 21.92 -10.12 23.22
CA HIS A 338 21.38 -10.78 22.03
C HIS A 338 21.79 -10.05 20.74
N VAL A 339 22.32 -10.79 19.77
CA VAL A 339 22.74 -10.31 18.45
C VAL A 339 21.89 -10.98 17.37
N ASP A 340 21.40 -10.19 16.42
CA ASP A 340 20.64 -10.69 15.27
C ASP A 340 20.72 -9.71 14.08
N HIS A 341 20.20 -10.12 12.93
CA HIS A 341 19.88 -9.21 11.85
C HIS A 341 18.71 -8.29 12.26
N ALA A 342 18.85 -6.97 12.04
CA ALA A 342 17.88 -5.98 12.53
C ALA A 342 16.45 -6.22 12.03
N ASP A 343 16.29 -6.54 10.74
CA ASP A 343 14.97 -6.81 10.15
C ASP A 343 14.38 -8.14 10.68
N ARG A 344 15.23 -9.14 11.00
CA ARG A 344 14.79 -10.42 11.58
C ARG A 344 14.31 -10.22 13.02
N ASN A 345 15.10 -9.53 13.84
CA ASN A 345 14.70 -9.16 15.20
C ASN A 345 13.37 -8.38 15.19
N ALA A 346 13.21 -7.41 14.29
CA ALA A 346 11.95 -6.66 14.16
C ALA A 346 10.75 -7.58 13.84
N SER A 347 10.93 -8.54 12.91
CA SER A 347 9.87 -9.52 12.59
C SER A 347 9.48 -10.38 13.79
N LEU A 348 10.45 -10.77 14.62
CA LEU A 348 10.23 -11.55 15.84
C LEU A 348 9.55 -10.71 16.94
N VAL A 349 9.93 -9.43 17.09
CA VAL A 349 9.23 -8.49 17.99
C VAL A 349 7.76 -8.35 17.60
N ILE A 350 7.49 -8.18 16.29
CA ILE A 350 6.12 -8.06 15.77
C ILE A 350 5.30 -9.31 16.10
N LYS A 351 5.87 -10.50 15.89
CA LYS A 351 5.27 -11.79 16.27
C LYS A 351 4.99 -11.85 17.78
N LYS A 352 6.00 -11.59 18.61
CA LYS A 352 5.91 -11.64 20.08
C LYS A 352 4.84 -10.70 20.62
N ARG A 353 4.78 -9.45 20.13
CA ARG A 353 3.75 -8.48 20.51
C ARG A 353 2.34 -8.99 20.20
N ALA A 354 2.14 -9.60 19.03
CA ALA A 354 0.84 -10.15 18.67
C ALA A 354 0.45 -11.33 19.55
N ILE A 355 1.38 -12.26 19.84
CA ILE A 355 1.11 -13.40 20.72
C ILE A 355 0.71 -12.90 22.12
N ASN A 356 1.47 -11.96 22.68
CA ASN A 356 1.15 -11.38 23.99
C ASN A 356 -0.23 -10.70 24.01
N LEU A 357 -0.60 -9.99 22.94
CA LEU A 357 -1.93 -9.38 22.81
C LEU A 357 -3.02 -10.45 22.64
N ILE A 358 -2.79 -11.50 21.84
CA ILE A 358 -3.78 -12.56 21.65
C ILE A 358 -4.07 -13.27 22.97
N LEU A 359 -3.06 -13.52 23.80
CA LEU A 359 -3.21 -14.17 25.10
C LEU A 359 -3.76 -13.22 26.20
N ASP A 360 -3.71 -11.91 25.98
CA ASP A 360 -4.26 -10.92 26.89
C ASP A 360 -5.81 -10.86 26.79
N THR A 361 -6.49 -11.12 27.91
CA THR A 361 -7.95 -11.09 28.00
C THR A 361 -8.52 -9.71 27.67
N GLY A 362 -7.76 -8.65 27.94
CA GLY A 362 -8.12 -7.26 27.68
C GLY A 362 -7.91 -6.80 26.23
N THR A 363 -7.51 -7.68 25.31
CA THR A 363 -7.26 -7.28 23.92
C THR A 363 -8.52 -6.99 23.13
N VAL A 364 -8.50 -5.83 22.47
CA VAL A 364 -9.54 -5.31 21.59
C VAL A 364 -9.01 -5.26 20.15
N LEU A 365 -9.87 -5.65 19.20
CA LEU A 365 -9.61 -5.53 17.76
C LEU A 365 -10.27 -4.27 17.20
N SER A 366 -9.48 -3.35 16.67
CA SER A 366 -10.03 -2.18 15.96
C SER A 366 -10.60 -2.55 14.59
N ALA A 367 -11.48 -1.71 14.04
CA ALA A 367 -12.01 -1.85 12.67
C ALA A 367 -10.94 -1.86 11.56
N LYS A 368 -9.71 -1.45 11.87
CA LYS A 368 -8.57 -1.54 10.93
C LYS A 368 -7.78 -2.85 11.05
N GLY A 369 -8.19 -3.77 11.92
CA GLY A 369 -7.48 -5.02 12.21
C GLY A 369 -6.27 -4.85 13.13
N VAL A 370 -6.20 -3.79 13.92
CA VAL A 370 -5.10 -3.56 14.89
C VAL A 370 -5.48 -4.10 16.26
N LEU A 371 -4.61 -4.94 16.83
CA LEU A 371 -4.68 -5.47 18.20
C LEU A 371 -4.11 -4.45 19.19
N THR A 372 -4.87 -4.16 20.24
CA THR A 372 -4.48 -3.23 21.31
C THR A 372 -5.07 -3.70 22.64
N SER A 373 -4.34 -3.56 23.75
CA SER A 373 -4.90 -3.74 25.10
C SER A 373 -5.88 -2.61 25.44
N ALA A 374 -6.99 -2.94 26.11
CA ALA A 374 -8.05 -2.01 26.48
C ALA A 374 -7.57 -0.83 27.36
N ASP A 375 -6.52 -1.01 28.16
CA ASP A 375 -6.06 -0.04 29.16
C ASP A 375 -5.38 1.21 28.58
N ILE A 376 -5.04 1.20 27.28
CA ILE A 376 -4.35 2.34 26.63
C ILE A 376 -5.36 3.47 26.28
N GLY A 377 -6.67 3.24 26.46
CA GLY A 377 -7.74 4.20 26.14
C GLY A 377 -7.94 5.35 27.13
N ARG A 378 -7.30 5.36 28.31
CA ARG A 378 -7.38 6.45 29.29
C ARG A 378 -6.01 7.02 29.61
N GLY A 379 -5.51 7.92 28.76
CA GLY A 379 -4.57 8.97 29.17
C GLY A 379 -3.30 8.59 29.95
N ALA A 380 -2.75 7.39 29.78
CA ALA A 380 -1.49 7.02 30.42
C ALA A 380 -0.31 7.62 29.63
N LYS A 381 0.22 8.75 30.09
CA LYS A 381 1.63 9.08 29.88
C LYS A 381 2.42 7.85 30.31
N SER A 382 3.19 7.25 29.41
CA SER A 382 4.12 6.20 29.79
C SER A 382 5.02 6.75 30.90
N GLN A 383 4.78 6.34 32.15
CA GLN A 383 5.80 6.45 33.17
C GLN A 383 6.90 5.49 32.74
N SER A 384 7.91 6.07 32.08
CA SER A 384 9.22 5.46 32.03
C SER A 384 9.59 5.13 33.48
N ASN A 385 9.84 3.85 33.78
CA ASN A 385 10.62 3.48 34.95
C ASN A 385 12.01 4.10 34.79
N LYS A 386 12.13 5.35 35.25
CA LYS A 386 13.41 5.98 35.55
C LYS A 386 13.92 5.22 36.75
N SER A 387 14.92 4.37 36.54
CA SER A 387 15.68 3.81 37.64
C SER A 387 16.18 4.96 38.52
N MET A 388 15.92 4.79 39.81
CA MET A 388 16.32 5.67 40.89
C MET A 388 17.85 5.75 40.91
N LEU A 389 18.40 6.83 40.38
CA LEU A 389 19.81 7.17 40.60
C LEU A 389 19.92 7.66 42.04
N LEU A 390 20.38 6.76 42.91
CA LEU A 390 20.91 7.11 44.21
C LEU A 390 22.08 8.09 43.98
N SER A 391 21.92 9.28 44.54
CA SER A 391 22.92 10.33 44.60
C SER A 391 24.15 9.84 45.37
N VAL A 392 25.23 9.52 44.66
CA VAL A 392 26.58 9.52 45.23
C VAL A 392 27.22 10.84 44.84
N SER A 393 27.37 11.70 45.84
CA SER A 393 28.16 12.93 45.81
C SER A 393 29.63 12.57 45.59
N GLY A 394 30.22 13.11 44.52
CA GLY A 394 31.63 12.94 44.18
C GLY A 394 32.15 14.23 43.58
N ASN A 395 32.96 14.94 44.37
CA ASN A 395 33.56 16.24 44.07
C ASN A 395 34.21 16.34 42.68
N GLU A 396 33.88 17.42 41.98
CA GLU A 396 34.67 17.94 40.86
C GLU A 396 36.08 18.29 41.34
N SER A 397 37.09 17.70 40.70
CA SER A 397 38.45 18.24 40.71
C SER A 397 38.96 18.36 39.28
N SER A 398 39.11 19.63 38.89
CA SER A 398 39.73 20.12 37.66
C SER A 398 41.07 19.45 37.33
N LYS A 399 41.26 19.02 36.07
CA LYS A 399 42.59 18.96 35.43
C LYS A 399 42.46 18.97 33.89
N LYS A 400 42.48 20.18 33.32
CA LYS A 400 42.87 20.44 31.93
C LYS A 400 44.30 21.00 31.94
N LYS A 401 45.26 20.27 31.36
CA LYS A 401 46.41 20.77 30.56
C LYS A 401 47.53 19.72 30.54
N ARG A 402 47.84 19.20 29.34
CA ARG A 402 49.19 19.09 28.75
C ARG A 402 49.11 18.20 27.50
N ILE A 403 49.16 18.81 26.32
CA ILE A 403 49.69 18.15 25.12
C ILE A 403 50.74 19.09 24.52
N ALA A 404 51.97 18.58 24.59
CA ALA A 404 53.21 18.84 23.87
C ALA A 404 53.29 20.04 22.89
N ALA A 405 54.25 20.92 23.18
CA ALA A 405 54.99 21.70 22.20
C ALA A 405 56.42 21.14 22.14
N THR A 406 56.79 20.56 21.00
CA THR A 406 58.18 20.29 20.62
C THR A 406 58.33 20.57 19.13
N LYS A 407 58.84 21.76 18.79
CA LYS A 407 59.53 22.11 17.54
C LYS A 407 60.30 23.42 17.82
N VAL A 408 61.62 23.38 18.01
CA VAL A 408 62.70 23.55 17.01
C VAL A 408 63.28 24.97 17.06
N ALA A 409 64.59 25.00 17.32
CA ALA A 409 65.64 25.93 16.89
C ALA A 409 65.83 27.30 17.56
N ALA A 410 67.13 27.54 17.77
CA ALA A 410 67.88 28.75 18.13
C ALA A 410 67.85 29.17 19.60
#